data_AF-A0A931VN44-F1
#
_entry.id   AF-A0A931VN44-F1
#
_cell.length_a   1.000
_cell.length_b   1.000
_cell.length_c   1.000
_cell.angle_alpha   90.00
_cell.angle_beta   90.00
_cell.angle_gamma   90.00
#
_symmetry.space_group_name_H-M   'P 1'
#
loop_
_entity.id
_entity.type
_entity.pdbx_description
1 polymer ?
#
loop_
_entity_poly.entity_id
_entity_poly.type
_entity_poly.pdbx_seq_one_letter_code
_entity_poly.pdbx_strand_id
1 'polypeptide(L)'
;MSLAEVVDDLITLQQLADHEDDPDRRRSLDAVRDRLAARDGGVKVSDSARVLGFSQPTIRSWIEAGVLDAVPGVTPVRVDVGSLATVKHAVDLLREHADDRRLLADVMRLLRDRAALEVEGVREGFDDLAAGRVVPLTDDLLEEIAATKGKKRSRSKSS
;
A
#
# COMPACT_ATOMS: atom_id res chain seq x y z
N MET A 1 -14.68 -13.52 -11.15
CA MET A 1 -13.32 -13.43 -10.61
C MET A 1 -13.36 -12.42 -9.48
N SER A 2 -12.91 -12.80 -8.29
CA SER A 2 -12.84 -11.91 -7.14
C SER A 2 -11.64 -10.97 -7.26
N LEU A 3 -11.66 -9.85 -6.54
CA LEU A 3 -10.52 -8.93 -6.47
C LEU A 3 -9.25 -9.65 -5.99
N ALA A 4 -9.37 -10.56 -5.01
CA ALA A 4 -8.23 -11.30 -4.50
C ALA A 4 -7.61 -12.19 -5.59
N GLU A 5 -8.44 -12.90 -6.36
CA GLU A 5 -7.97 -13.71 -7.50
C GLU A 5 -7.24 -12.85 -8.55
N VAL A 6 -7.80 -11.69 -8.92
CA VAL A 6 -7.13 -10.79 -9.87
C VAL A 6 -5.78 -10.31 -9.34
N VAL A 7 -5.72 -9.98 -8.05
CA VAL A 7 -4.47 -9.53 -7.42
C VAL A 7 -3.45 -10.66 -7.38
N ASP A 8 -3.83 -11.88 -7.04
CA ASP A 8 -2.93 -13.03 -7.01
C ASP A 8 -2.47 -13.44 -8.43
N ASP A 9 -3.34 -13.34 -9.44
CA ASP A 9 -2.97 -13.53 -10.85
C ASP A 9 -1.94 -12.49 -11.30
N LEU A 10 -2.08 -11.22 -10.90
CA LEU A 10 -1.11 -10.16 -11.18
C LEU A 10 0.24 -10.43 -10.51
N ILE A 11 0.24 -10.94 -9.28
CA ILE A 11 1.47 -11.34 -8.58
C ILE A 11 2.13 -12.51 -9.32
N THR A 12 1.36 -13.51 -9.73
CA THR A 12 1.85 -14.68 -10.47
C THR A 12 2.48 -14.26 -11.81
N LEU A 13 1.81 -13.38 -12.55
CA LEU A 13 2.34 -12.83 -13.80
C LEU A 13 3.64 -12.06 -13.59
N GLN A 14 3.74 -11.29 -12.51
CA GLN A 14 4.98 -10.59 -12.16
C GLN A 14 6.13 -11.55 -11.89
N GLN A 15 5.90 -12.59 -11.07
CA GLN A 15 6.92 -13.58 -10.74
C GLN A 15 7.37 -14.35 -11.99
N LEU A 16 6.45 -14.69 -12.89
CA LEU A 16 6.79 -15.30 -14.17
C LEU A 16 7.65 -14.37 -15.03
N ALA A 17 7.31 -13.07 -15.08
CA ALA A 17 8.08 -12.09 -15.83
C ALA A 17 9.49 -11.87 -15.26
N ASP A 18 9.64 -11.93 -13.93
CA ASP A 18 10.93 -11.76 -13.24
C ASP A 18 11.88 -12.96 -13.44
N HIS A 19 11.34 -14.13 -13.77
CA HIS A 19 12.10 -15.35 -14.07
C HIS A 19 12.20 -15.67 -15.57
N GLU A 20 11.69 -14.81 -16.45
CA GLU A 20 11.74 -15.01 -17.89
C GLU A 20 12.95 -14.29 -18.50
N ASP A 21 13.83 -15.09 -19.12
CA ASP A 21 15.05 -14.60 -19.77
C ASP A 21 14.79 -14.11 -21.21
N ASP A 22 13.73 -14.62 -21.86
CA ASP A 22 13.35 -14.21 -23.20
C ASP A 22 12.67 -12.81 -23.17
N PRO A 23 13.28 -11.78 -23.78
CA PRO A 23 12.77 -10.42 -23.72
C PRO A 23 11.43 -10.23 -24.45
N ASP A 24 11.12 -11.04 -25.46
CA ASP A 24 9.82 -11.00 -26.16
C ASP A 24 8.73 -11.60 -25.29
N ARG A 25 9.03 -12.72 -24.61
CA ARG A 25 8.09 -13.33 -23.66
C ARG A 25 7.85 -12.46 -22.46
N ARG A 26 8.90 -11.88 -21.88
CA ARG A 26 8.79 -10.92 -20.77
C ARG A 26 7.89 -9.74 -21.13
N ARG A 27 8.12 -9.11 -22.29
CA ARG A 27 7.24 -8.04 -22.81
C ARG A 27 5.79 -8.50 -22.97
N SER A 28 5.57 -9.74 -23.40
CA SER A 28 4.23 -10.30 -23.55
C SER A 28 3.54 -10.49 -22.18
N LEU A 29 4.27 -10.97 -21.17
CA LEU A 29 3.76 -11.09 -19.79
C LEU A 29 3.42 -9.72 -19.20
N ASP A 30 4.30 -8.74 -19.36
CA ASP A 30 4.05 -7.35 -18.92
C ASP A 30 2.79 -6.78 -19.57
N ALA A 31 2.61 -6.98 -20.88
CA ALA A 31 1.42 -6.51 -21.60
C ALA A 31 0.11 -7.18 -21.13
N VAL A 32 0.17 -8.46 -20.74
CA VAL A 32 -0.98 -9.16 -20.16
C VAL A 32 -1.30 -8.61 -18.77
N ARG A 33 -0.27 -8.40 -17.95
CA ARG A 33 -0.39 -7.83 -16.60
C ARG A 33 -1.01 -6.44 -16.64
N ASP A 34 -0.51 -5.55 -17.51
CA ASP A 34 -1.03 -4.18 -17.65
C ASP A 34 -2.49 -4.17 -18.11
N ARG A 35 -2.86 -5.07 -19.03
CA ARG A 35 -4.25 -5.21 -19.50
C ARG A 35 -5.17 -5.72 -18.39
N LEU A 36 -4.69 -6.62 -17.54
CA LEU A 36 -5.46 -7.14 -16.41
C LEU A 36 -5.64 -6.06 -15.33
N ALA A 37 -4.58 -5.31 -15.02
CA ALA A 37 -4.63 -4.21 -14.04
C ALA A 37 -5.58 -3.08 -14.46
N ALA A 38 -5.69 -2.79 -15.76
CA ALA A 38 -6.52 -1.70 -16.28
C ALA A 38 -8.04 -1.98 -16.28
N ARG A 39 -8.49 -3.22 -16.02
CA ARG A 39 -9.88 -3.64 -16.29
C ARG A 39 -10.95 -3.01 -15.39
N ASP A 40 -10.62 -2.64 -14.15
CA ASP A 40 -11.65 -2.34 -13.13
C ASP A 40 -11.72 -0.88 -12.67
N GLY A 41 -10.98 0.04 -13.31
CA GLY A 41 -11.01 1.47 -12.96
C GLY A 41 -10.58 1.77 -11.51
N GLY A 42 -9.83 0.85 -10.91
CA GLY A 42 -9.33 0.91 -9.55
C GLY A 42 -10.25 0.31 -8.48
N VAL A 43 -9.65 0.06 -7.32
CA VAL A 43 -10.22 -0.64 -6.17
C VAL A 43 -10.65 0.36 -5.11
N LYS A 44 -11.79 0.12 -4.45
CA LYS A 44 -12.19 0.95 -3.30
C LYS A 44 -11.20 0.78 -2.15
N VAL A 45 -10.94 1.87 -1.42
CA VAL A 45 -10.10 1.86 -0.20
C VAL A 45 -10.50 0.76 0.79
N SER A 46 -11.81 0.50 0.96
CA SER A 46 -12.33 -0.56 1.83
C SER A 46 -11.94 -1.97 1.38
N ASP A 47 -11.90 -2.21 0.07
CA ASP A 47 -11.57 -3.52 -0.48
C ASP A 47 -10.04 -3.71 -0.49
N SER A 48 -9.27 -2.66 -0.80
CA SER A 48 -7.81 -2.66 -0.65
C SER A 48 -7.38 -2.94 0.79
N ALA A 49 -8.06 -2.35 1.78
CA ALA A 49 -7.85 -2.60 3.20
C ALA A 49 -8.04 -4.07 3.55
N ARG A 50 -9.10 -4.70 3.02
CA ARG A 50 -9.37 -6.13 3.20
C ARG A 50 -8.30 -7.01 2.56
N VAL A 51 -7.90 -6.71 1.32
CA VAL A 51 -6.89 -7.48 0.58
C VAL A 51 -5.53 -7.44 1.26
N LEU A 52 -5.09 -6.26 1.72
CA LEU A 52 -3.78 -6.10 2.34
C LEU A 52 -3.79 -6.46 3.84
N GLY A 53 -4.96 -6.55 4.48
CA GLY A 53 -5.09 -6.81 5.91
C GLY A 53 -4.72 -5.61 6.78
N PHE A 54 -5.01 -4.39 6.32
CA PHE A 54 -4.76 -3.13 7.06
C PHE A 54 -6.05 -2.30 7.20
N SER A 55 -5.99 -1.26 8.04
CA SER A 55 -7.11 -0.35 8.22
C SER A 55 -7.29 0.60 7.02
N GLN A 56 -8.51 1.08 6.75
CA GLN A 56 -8.75 2.08 5.70
C GLN A 56 -7.94 3.39 5.90
N PRO A 57 -7.75 3.91 7.13
CA PRO A 57 -6.82 5.01 7.38
C PRO A 57 -5.38 4.72 6.94
N THR A 58 -4.86 3.51 7.21
CA THR A 58 -3.53 3.09 6.75
C THR A 58 -3.45 3.11 5.23
N ILE A 59 -4.46 2.56 4.54
CA ILE A 59 -4.52 2.61 3.07
C ILE A 59 -4.50 4.05 2.55
N ARG A 60 -5.27 4.96 3.16
CA ARG A 60 -5.26 6.39 2.76
C ARG A 60 -3.89 7.04 2.99
N SER A 61 -3.25 6.76 4.11
CA SER A 61 -1.89 7.25 4.40
C SER A 61 -0.87 6.71 3.39
N TRP A 62 -0.98 5.44 2.99
CA TRP A 62 -0.13 4.85 1.96
C TRP A 62 -0.35 5.46 0.57
N ILE A 63 -1.58 5.86 0.26
CA ILE A 63 -1.88 6.61 -0.96
C ILE A 63 -1.24 8.01 -0.90
N GLU A 64 -1.42 8.73 0.21
CA GLU A 64 -0.85 10.06 0.41
C GLU A 64 0.69 10.04 0.36
N ALA A 65 1.30 8.96 0.85
CA ALA A 65 2.75 8.75 0.84
C ALA A 65 3.30 8.16 -0.47
N GLY A 66 2.45 7.86 -1.46
CA GLY A 66 2.89 7.27 -2.74
C GLY A 66 3.31 5.78 -2.67
N VAL A 67 3.04 5.10 -1.55
CA VAL A 67 3.23 3.64 -1.43
C VAL A 67 2.21 2.90 -2.28
N LEU A 68 0.97 3.39 -2.29
CA LEU A 68 -0.11 2.92 -3.17
C LEU A 68 -0.47 4.02 -4.16
N ASP A 69 -0.62 3.66 -5.43
CA ASP A 69 -1.02 4.59 -6.47
C ASP A 69 -2.55 4.74 -6.46
N ALA A 70 -3.04 5.98 -6.50
CA ALA A 70 -4.46 6.26 -6.74
C ALA A 70 -4.75 6.39 -8.23
N VAL A 71 -5.94 5.97 -8.66
CA VAL A 71 -6.40 6.20 -10.03
C VAL A 71 -6.66 7.71 -10.22
N PRO A 72 -5.97 8.37 -11.17
CA PRO A 72 -6.07 9.82 -11.35
C PRO A 72 -7.49 10.29 -11.70
N GLY A 73 -7.91 11.41 -11.11
CA GLY A 73 -9.18 12.06 -11.44
C GLY A 73 -10.44 11.34 -10.97
N VAL A 74 -10.32 10.25 -10.20
CA VAL A 74 -11.46 9.46 -9.73
C VAL A 74 -11.86 9.85 -8.30
N THR A 75 -13.15 10.13 -8.10
CA THR A 75 -13.77 10.39 -6.80
C THR A 75 -15.01 9.49 -6.62
N PRO A 76 -15.19 8.79 -5.48
CA PRO A 76 -14.25 8.64 -4.37
C PRO A 76 -12.92 7.98 -4.79
N VAL A 77 -11.83 8.26 -4.06
CA VAL A 77 -10.50 7.71 -4.33
C VAL A 77 -10.55 6.19 -4.54
N ARG A 78 -9.84 5.74 -5.57
CA ARG A 78 -9.61 4.34 -5.89
C ARG A 78 -8.12 4.05 -6.00
N VAL A 79 -7.73 2.86 -5.55
CA VAL A 79 -6.36 2.35 -5.61
C VAL A 79 -6.16 1.64 -6.94
N ASP A 80 -5.05 1.90 -7.61
CA ASP A 80 -4.66 1.17 -8.81
C ASP A 80 -4.44 -0.33 -8.50
N VAL A 81 -4.96 -1.21 -9.35
CA VAL A 81 -4.94 -2.66 -9.10
C VAL A 81 -3.52 -3.22 -9.19
N GLY A 82 -2.70 -2.71 -10.13
CA GLY A 82 -1.31 -3.14 -10.29
C GLY A 82 -0.44 -2.71 -9.11
N SER A 83 -0.65 -1.48 -8.64
CA SER A 83 -0.03 -0.96 -7.42
C SER A 83 -0.42 -1.78 -6.20
N LEU A 84 -1.70 -2.13 -6.06
CA LEU A 84 -2.20 -3.00 -4.98
C LEU A 84 -1.53 -4.38 -5.00
N ALA A 85 -1.39 -5.01 -6.17
CA ALA A 85 -0.74 -6.31 -6.31
C ALA A 85 0.75 -6.27 -5.96
N THR A 86 1.44 -5.22 -6.39
CA THR A 86 2.86 -5.00 -6.06
C THR A 86 3.06 -4.87 -4.55
N VAL A 87 2.25 -4.04 -3.89
CA VAL A 87 2.33 -3.84 -2.43
C VAL A 87 1.92 -5.10 -1.68
N LYS A 88 0.89 -5.83 -2.13
CA LYS A 88 0.50 -7.11 -1.53
C LYS A 88 1.66 -8.10 -1.56
N HIS A 89 2.32 -8.26 -2.70
CA HIS A 89 3.46 -9.17 -2.82
C HIS A 89 4.58 -8.80 -1.84
N ALA A 90 4.93 -7.53 -1.74
CA ALA A 90 5.92 -7.05 -0.78
C ALA A 90 5.52 -7.33 0.68
N VAL A 91 4.26 -7.06 1.04
CA VAL A 91 3.73 -7.33 2.39
C VAL A 91 3.73 -8.83 2.71
N ASP A 92 3.39 -9.68 1.76
CA ASP A 92 3.37 -11.13 1.95
C ASP A 92 4.80 -11.66 2.15
N LEU A 93 5.77 -11.20 1.34
CA LEU A 93 7.19 -11.51 1.56
C LEU A 93 7.68 -11.06 2.95
N LEU A 94 7.27 -9.87 3.41
CA LEU A 94 7.60 -9.39 4.76
C LEU A 94 6.99 -10.26 5.87
N ARG A 95 5.78 -10.77 5.68
CA ARG A 95 5.11 -11.66 6.64
C ARG A 95 5.76 -13.04 6.67
N GLU A 96 6.10 -13.58 5.51
CA GLU A 96 6.76 -14.89 5.36
C GLU A 96 8.16 -14.90 5.96
N HIS A 97 8.85 -13.76 5.90
CA HIS A 97 10.24 -13.61 6.34
C HIS A 97 10.39 -12.59 7.48
N ALA A 98 9.42 -12.51 8.39
CA ALA A 98 9.42 -11.53 9.47
C ALA A 98 10.68 -11.57 10.37
N ASP A 99 11.37 -12.71 10.42
CA ASP A 99 12.63 -12.89 11.16
C ASP A 99 13.88 -12.47 10.35
N ASP A 100 13.77 -12.24 9.04
CA ASP A 100 14.86 -11.81 8.17
C ASP A 100 14.96 -10.29 8.10
N ARG A 101 15.74 -9.74 9.04
CA ARG A 101 16.01 -8.29 9.15
C ARG A 101 16.62 -7.66 7.90
N ARG A 102 17.28 -8.43 7.03
CA ARG A 102 17.89 -7.90 5.80
C ARG A 102 16.86 -7.72 4.71
N LEU A 103 15.96 -8.69 4.54
CA LEU A 103 14.83 -8.58 3.61
C LEU A 103 13.87 -7.46 4.03
N LEU A 104 13.61 -7.30 5.34
CA LEU A 104 12.85 -6.16 5.85
C LEU A 104 13.46 -4.82 5.41
N ALA A 105 14.78 -4.67 5.52
CA ALA A 105 15.48 -3.45 5.12
C ALA A 105 15.42 -3.21 3.59
N ASP A 106 15.56 -4.26 2.78
CA ASP A 106 15.55 -4.15 1.32
C ASP A 106 14.14 -3.83 0.76
N VAL A 107 13.08 -4.43 1.32
CA VAL A 107 11.69 -4.10 0.97
C VAL A 107 11.32 -2.69 1.45
N MET A 108 11.75 -2.32 2.65
CA MET A 108 11.55 -0.96 3.16
C MET A 108 12.27 0.09 2.30
N ARG A 109 13.44 -0.24 1.76
CA ARG A 109 14.13 0.60 0.78
C ARG A 109 13.33 0.70 -0.52
N LEU A 110 12.82 -0.41 -1.05
CA LEU A 110 11.98 -0.42 -2.25
C LEU A 110 10.70 0.44 -2.08
N LEU A 111 10.01 0.29 -0.94
CA LEU A 111 8.82 1.09 -0.63
C LEU A 111 9.16 2.56 -0.43
N ARG A 112 10.32 2.88 0.15
CA ARG A 112 10.82 4.25 0.31
C ARG A 112 11.24 4.88 -1.01
N ASP A 113 11.90 4.12 -1.88
CA ASP A 113 12.30 4.55 -3.23
C ASP A 113 11.06 4.82 -4.09
N ARG A 114 9.97 4.07 -3.87
CA ARG A 114 8.66 4.32 -4.49
C ARG A 114 7.91 5.49 -3.85
N ALA A 115 8.05 5.67 -2.54
CA ALA A 115 7.57 6.81 -1.75
C ALA A 115 8.50 8.04 -1.83
N ALA A 116 9.47 8.09 -2.75
CA ALA A 116 10.45 9.17 -2.87
C ALA A 116 9.84 10.55 -3.24
N LEU A 117 8.51 10.66 -3.26
CA LEU A 117 7.81 11.93 -3.11
C LEU A 117 7.54 12.18 -1.61
N GLU A 118 8.59 12.70 -0.98
CA GLU A 118 8.69 13.29 0.36
C GLU A 118 7.36 13.76 0.99
N VAL A 119 6.89 13.05 2.02
CA VAL A 119 5.91 13.58 2.98
C VAL A 119 6.43 13.36 4.41
N GLU A 120 6.52 14.46 5.15
CA GLU A 120 6.93 14.51 6.56
C GLU A 120 6.04 13.58 7.43
N GLY A 121 6.65 12.64 8.16
CA GLY A 121 5.98 11.71 9.09
C GLY A 121 6.08 10.22 8.71
N VAL A 122 6.43 9.92 7.46
CA VAL A 122 6.62 8.53 6.97
C VAL A 122 7.85 7.87 7.61
N ARG A 123 8.91 8.65 7.85
CA ARG A 123 10.16 8.15 8.43
C ARG A 123 9.99 7.65 9.87
N GLU A 124 9.21 8.36 10.67
CA GLU A 124 9.00 8.07 12.09
C GLU A 124 8.16 6.79 12.29
N GLY A 125 7.06 6.63 11.53
CA GLY A 125 6.25 5.41 11.59
C GLY A 125 6.99 4.16 11.12
N PHE A 126 7.93 4.31 10.18
CA PHE A 126 8.79 3.21 9.72
C PHE A 126 9.92 2.88 10.70
N ASP A 127 10.50 3.89 11.35
CA ASP A 127 11.51 3.69 12.41
C ASP A 127 10.88 3.03 13.64
N ASP A 128 9.60 3.30 13.94
CA ASP A 128 8.85 2.64 15.01
C ASP A 128 8.48 1.19 14.68
N LEU A 129 8.12 0.89 13.43
CA LEU A 129 7.89 -0.49 12.98
C LEU A 129 9.19 -1.32 13.05
N ALA A 130 10.29 -0.77 12.54
CA ALA A 130 11.60 -1.43 12.53
C ALA A 130 12.20 -1.63 13.94
N ALA A 131 11.83 -0.77 14.89
CA ALA A 131 12.23 -0.89 16.29
C ALA A 131 11.26 -1.71 17.15
N GLY A 132 10.19 -2.26 16.57
CA GLY A 132 9.16 -3.00 17.31
C GLY A 132 8.35 -2.14 18.28
N ARG A 133 8.41 -0.81 18.17
CA ARG A 133 7.61 0.14 18.95
C ARG A 133 6.25 0.35 18.27
N VAL A 134 5.53 -0.74 18.07
CA VAL A 134 4.14 -0.70 17.59
C VAL A 134 3.22 -0.72 18.80
N VAL A 135 2.46 0.36 18.99
CA VAL A 135 1.40 0.39 20.01
C VAL A 135 0.18 -0.34 19.44
N PRO A 136 -0.28 -1.43 20.07
CA PRO A 136 -1.56 -2.02 19.73
C PRO A 136 -2.65 -0.94 19.91
N LEU A 137 -3.52 -0.78 18.92
CA LEU A 137 -4.67 0.12 19.04
C LEU A 137 -5.57 -0.37 20.17
N THR A 138 -5.43 0.26 21.33
CA THR A 138 -6.31 0.12 22.48
C THR A 138 -7.41 1.18 22.40
N ASP A 139 -8.54 0.92 23.04
CA ASP A 139 -9.70 1.81 23.02
C ASP A 139 -9.34 3.22 23.55
N ASP A 140 -8.42 3.30 24.51
CA ASP A 140 -7.93 4.57 25.07
C ASP A 140 -7.18 5.43 24.03
N LEU A 141 -6.40 4.81 23.13
CA LEU A 141 -5.69 5.52 22.06
C LEU A 141 -6.65 6.03 20.98
N LEU A 142 -7.76 5.32 20.76
CA LEU A 142 -8.83 5.74 19.85
C LEU A 142 -9.55 6.99 20.37
N GLU A 143 -9.76 7.09 21.68
CA GLU A 143 -10.32 8.29 22.31
C GLU A 143 -9.37 9.50 22.24
N GLU A 144 -8.07 9.30 22.42
CA GLU A 144 -7.07 10.36 22.34
C GLU A 144 -6.93 10.93 20.91
N ILE A 145 -6.99 10.05 19.90
CA ILE A 145 -7.02 10.43 18.47
C ILE A 145 -8.34 11.16 18.12
N ALA A 146 -9.46 10.80 18.74
CA ALA A 146 -10.72 11.52 18.57
C ALA A 146 -10.67 12.92 19.20
N ALA A 147 -10.03 13.06 20.38
CA ALA A 147 -9.90 14.35 21.08
C ALA A 147 -9.00 15.35 20.33
N THR A 148 -7.93 14.88 19.68
CA THR A 148 -7.04 15.72 18.86
C THR A 148 -7.71 16.22 17.58
N LYS A 149 -8.67 15.47 17.01
CA LYS A 149 -9.52 15.92 15.88
C LYS A 149 -10.54 17.00 16.28
N GLY A 150 -10.96 17.06 17.55
CA GLY A 150 -11.91 18.08 18.04
C GLY A 150 -11.31 19.49 18.12
N LYS A 151 -10.03 19.61 18.47
CA LYS A 151 -9.38 20.90 18.77
C LYS A 151 -9.09 21.76 17.52
N LYS A 152 -9.01 21.15 16.33
CA LYS A 152 -8.85 21.88 15.05
C LYS A 152 -10.15 22.50 14.52
N ARG A 153 -11.34 22.06 14.97
CA ARG A 153 -12.63 22.59 14.48
C ARG A 153 -13.10 23.88 15.17
N SER A 154 -12.50 24.31 16.28
CA SER A 154 -12.96 25.50 17.03
C SER A 154 -12.21 26.80 16.74
N ARG A 155 -11.16 26.79 15.90
CA ARG A 155 -10.31 27.97 15.64
C ARG A 155 -10.61 28.74 14.34
N SER A 156 -11.58 28.32 13.54
CA SER A 156 -11.90 28.95 12.24
C SER A 156 -13.20 29.76 12.20
N LYS A 157 -13.74 30.16 13.36
CA LYS A 157 -14.76 31.22 13.43
C LYS A 157 -14.33 32.27 14.45
N SER A 158 -13.65 33.30 13.97
CA SER A 158 -13.66 34.69 14.46
C SER A 158 -12.51 35.46 13.81
N SER A 159 -12.78 36.11 12.68
CA SER A 159 -12.69 37.56 12.48
C SER A 159 -12.59 37.90 11.00
#